data_AF-A0A965PEF5-F1
#
_entry.id   AF-A0A965PEF5-F1
#
_cell.length_a   1.000
_cell.length_b   1.000
_cell.length_c   1.000
_cell.angle_alpha   90.00
_cell.angle_beta   90.00
_cell.angle_gamma   90.00
#
_symmetry.space_group_name_H-M   'P 1'
#
loop_
_entity.id
_entity.type
_entity.pdbx_description
1 polymer ?
#
loop_
_entity_poly.entity_id
_entity_poly.type
_entity_poly.pdbx_seq_one_letter_code
_entity_poly.pdbx_strand_id
1 'polypeptide(L)' 'MKLLIIDTETTGLSADKDRIVEIACVELNNHIPTKNVFHTFLNPEIKVSADAF' A
#
# COMPACT_ATOMS: atom_id res chain seq x y z
N MET A 1 -18.20 12.55 6.02
CA MET A 1 -17.29 11.50 6.54
C MET A 1 -16.16 11.34 5.55
N LYS A 2 -14.90 11.36 6.01
CA LYS A 2 -13.74 11.09 5.16
C LYS A 2 -13.30 9.64 5.35
N LEU A 3 -12.94 8.98 4.26
CA LEU A 3 -12.37 7.63 4.25
C LEU A 3 -11.06 7.66 3.46
N LEU A 4 -10.11 6.83 3.86
CA LEU A 4 -8.92 6.54 3.06
C LEU A 4 -9.00 5.08 2.65
N ILE A 5 -9.03 4.84 1.35
CA ILE A 5 -8.89 3.50 0.80
C ILE A 5 -7.40 3.30 0.55
N ILE A 6 -6.85 2.23 1.10
CA ILE A 6 -5.42 1.94 1.06
C ILE A 6 -5.26 0.55 0.47
N ASP A 7 -4.31 0.45 -0.45
CA ASP A 7 -3.78 -0.80 -0.97
C ASP A 7 -2.26 -0.80 -0.77
N THR A 8 -1.72 -1.95 -0.40
CA THR A 8 -0.29 -2.10 -0.11
C THR A 8 0.25 -3.35 -0.76
N GLU A 9 1.35 -3.22 -1.48
CA GLU A 9 2.14 -4.35 -1.94
C GLU A 9 3.27 -4.63 -0.95
N THR A 10 3.60 -5.90 -0.77
CA THR A 10 4.54 -6.35 0.26
C THR A 10 5.54 -7.36 -0.31
N THR A 11 6.62 -7.60 0.41
CA THR A 11 7.60 -8.63 0.03
C THR A 11 7.08 -10.07 0.14
N GLY A 12 5.89 -10.27 0.72
CA GLY A 12 5.28 -11.56 1.01
C GLY A 12 4.07 -11.43 1.96
N LEU A 13 3.45 -12.55 2.34
CA LEU A 13 2.14 -12.56 3.04
C LEU A 13 2.22 -12.50 4.59
N SER A 14 3.40 -12.46 5.18
CA SER A 14 3.59 -12.52 6.64
C SER A 14 3.78 -11.14 7.26
N ALA A 15 2.80 -10.68 8.03
CA ALA A 15 2.86 -9.36 8.69
C ALA A 15 4.06 -9.17 9.65
N ASP A 16 4.60 -10.26 10.22
CA ASP A 16 5.73 -10.19 11.15
C ASP A 16 7.10 -10.20 10.45
N LYS A 17 7.16 -10.60 9.18
CA LYS A 17 8.42 -10.86 8.46
C LYS A 17 8.59 -10.02 7.19
N ASP A 18 7.49 -9.76 6.50
CA ASP A 18 7.48 -9.07 5.23
C ASP A 18 7.38 -7.56 5.41
N ARG A 19 7.88 -6.81 4.42
CA ARG A 19 7.91 -5.35 4.43
C ARG A 19 7.11 -4.80 3.26
N ILE A 20 6.56 -3.60 3.44
CA ILE A 20 5.82 -2.90 2.39
C ILE A 20 6.80 -2.43 1.31
N VAL A 21 6.43 -2.62 0.05
CA VAL A 21 7.17 -2.15 -1.13
C VAL A 21 6.45 -1.00 -1.84
N GLU A 22 5.13 -0.91 -1.70
CA GLU A 22 4.30 0.13 -2.32
C GLU A 22 3.12 0.49 -1.41
N ILE A 23 2.75 1.77 -1.39
CA ILE A 23 1.52 2.25 -0.77
C ILE A 23 0.76 3.08 -1.80
N ALA A 24 -0.48 2.69 -2.08
CA ALA A 24 -1.43 3.46 -2.86
C ALA A 24 -2.63 3.86 -1.99
N CYS A 25 -3.03 5.13 -2.04
CA CYS A 25 -4.15 5.62 -1.26
C CYS A 25 -5.00 6.64 -2.02
N VAL A 26 -6.31 6.52 -1.85
CA VAL A 26 -7.31 7.46 -2.38
C VAL A 26 -8.20 7.94 -1.25
N GLU A 27 -8.31 9.26 -1.08
CA GLU A 27 -9.28 9.85 -0.14
C GLU A 27 -10.67 9.88 -0.77
N LEU A 28 -11.67 9.40 -0.02
CA LEU A 28 -13.09 9.57 -0.33
C LEU A 28 -13.73 10.59 0.63
N ASN A 29 -14.62 11.41 0.09
CA ASN A 29 -15.55 12.21 0.89
C ASN A 29 -16.97 11.73 0.62
N ASN A 30 -17.65 11.21 1.65
CA ASN A 30 -18.98 10.60 1.53
C ASN A 30 -19.06 9.54 0.40
N HIS A 31 -18.09 8.62 0.38
CA HIS A 31 -17.94 7.53 -0.61
C HIS A 31 -17.64 7.97 -2.05
N ILE A 32 -17.44 9.27 -2.31
CA ILE A 32 -17.04 9.78 -3.62
C ILE A 32 -15.52 10.02 -3.63
N PRO A 33 -14.77 9.48 -4.62
CA PRO A 33 -13.35 9.75 -4.75
C PRO A 33 -13.06 11.23 -4.89
N THR A 34 -12.10 11.71 -4.09
CA THR A 34 -11.53 13.03 -4.26
C THR A 34 -10.35 12.98 -5.25
N LYS A 35 -9.68 14.11 -5.46
CA LYS A 35 -8.42 14.16 -6.21
C LYS A 35 -7.18 13.97 -5.33
N ASN A 36 -7.37 13.80 -4.02
CA ASN A 36 -6.28 13.58 -3.09
C ASN A 36 -5.87 12.11 -3.18
N VAL A 37 -4.73 11.89 -3.82
CA VAL A 37 -4.10 10.59 -3.99
C VAL A 37 -2.71 10.62 -3.40
N PHE A 38 -2.31 9.52 -2.79
CA PHE A 38 -0.94 9.30 -2.35
C PHE A 38 -0.44 8.00 -2.97
N HIS A 39 0.74 8.04 -3.55
CA HIS A 39 1.36 6.88 -4.17
C HIS A 39 2.87 6.96 -3.95
N THR A 40 3.45 5.89 -3.41
CA THR A 40 4.89 5.84 -3.18
C THR A 40 5.42 4.42 -3.22
N PHE A 41 6.66 4.29 -3.67
CA PHE A 41 7.46 3.07 -3.55
C PHE A 41 8.41 3.21 -2.37
N LEU A 42 8.62 2.10 -1.66
CA LEU A 42 9.52 2.01 -0.52
C LEU A 42 10.61 0.99 -0.83
N ASN A 43 11.85 1.29 -0.42
CA ASN A 43 12.89 0.27 -0.42
C ASN A 43 12.69 -0.61 0.83
N PRO A 44 12.36 -1.90 0.69
CA PRO A 44 12.14 -2.78 1.83
C PRO A 44 13.44 -3.14 2.56
N GLU A 45 14.62 -2.82 2.02
CA GLU A 45 15.95 -3.17 2.57
C GLU A 45 16.16 -4.69 2.80
N ILE A 46 15.25 -5.51 2.28
CA ILE A 46 15.27 -6.97 2.27
C ILE A 46 14.94 -7.46 0.86
N LYS A 47 15.26 -8.73 0.57
CA LYS A 47 14.84 -9.34 -0.70
C LYS A 47 13.34 -9.59 -0.71
N VAL A 48 12.70 -9.30 -1.84
CA VAL A 48 11.31 -9.69 -2.13
C VAL A 48 11.24 -11.22 -2.25
N SER A 49 10.24 -11.85 -1.64
CA SER A 49 10.03 -13.30 -1.77
C SER A 49 9.73 -13.67 -3.23
N ALA A 50 10.11 -14.87 -3.66
CA ALA A 50 9.76 -15.37 -5.00
C ALA A 50 8.24 -15.50 -5.20
N ASP A 51 7.49 -15.73 -4.12
CA ASP A 51 6.03 -15.85 -4.14
C ASP A 51 5.31 -14.50 -4.31
N ALA A 52 6.04 -13.38 -4.26
CA ALA A 52 5.53 -12.02 -4.44
C ALA A 52 5.83 -11.44 -5.83
N PHE A 53 6.40 -12.24 -6.75
CA PHE A 53 6.58 -11.89 -8.16
C PHE A 53 5.38 -12.30 -9.02
#